data_AF-A0A6A3UZS3-F1
#
_entry.id   AF-A0A6A3UZS3-F1
#
_cell.length_a   1.000
_cell.length_b   1.000
_cell.length_c   1.000
_cell.angle_alpha   90.00
_cell.angle_beta   90.00
_cell.angle_gamma   90.00
#
_symmetry.space_group_name_H-M   'P 1'
#
loop_
_entity.id
_entity.type
_entity.pdbx_description
1 polymer ?
#
loop_
_entity_poly.entity_id
_entity_poly.type
_entity_poly.pdbx_seq_one_letter_code
_entity_poly.pdbx_strand_id
1 'polypeptide(L)'
;MDSVMLRVRLLLGAMTLGYGTMFALCAWLVVYMRHHRSGALRGDTRAARRVLLPAFQPLLWLLTAVSLLYTVCFTLLVVLGPIRGASGRVQSESFYSGRLFVMALPVLYLQQRAVTTRALVRAALLSLLLATYNIPIVGLLANTGTGHYLSLVTGALPLLVFGWICLRQSDRASQKTLREYAVFVGIYYVLRLSYTELSYQGPAMSDASFTVRVACIFWGSLCPVVIWRVLKADTAHWRGLGRRAVHLQSLFRQKYHYLHERVSSRGLHVLIEMHRKQIIDFAYLALQRKIGQGASAVVFRGTLHSKIPVAVKVYTPRVLTEDVVAEFSHEAALCGALHHPNVVRFYGIVKKKRLSKVKSPKTSGYSSASSY
;
A
#
# COMPACT_ATOMS: atom_id res chain seq x y z
N MET A 1 22.54 25.85 -32.21
CA MET A 1 21.71 26.02 -31.00
C MET A 1 20.36 25.29 -31.13
N ASP A 2 19.81 25.16 -32.33
CA ASP A 2 18.48 24.55 -32.56
C ASP A 2 18.40 23.05 -32.22
N SER A 3 19.47 22.30 -32.46
CA SER A 3 19.53 20.86 -32.17
C SER A 3 19.45 20.53 -30.67
N VAL A 4 20.06 21.35 -29.81
CA VAL A 4 20.05 21.16 -28.35
C VAL A 4 18.68 21.51 -27.78
N MET A 5 18.08 22.63 -28.23
CA MET A 5 16.75 23.04 -27.81
C MET A 5 15.68 22.01 -28.22
N LEU A 6 15.81 21.44 -29.44
CA LEU A 6 14.95 20.36 -29.92
C LEU A 6 15.03 19.13 -29.01
N ARG A 7 16.24 18.67 -28.65
CA ARG A 7 16.42 17.52 -27.73
C ARG A 7 15.80 17.75 -26.36
N VAL A 8 15.95 18.96 -25.80
CA VAL A 8 15.33 19.32 -24.52
C VAL A 8 13.80 19.23 -24.63
N ARG A 9 13.20 19.82 -25.68
CA ARG A 9 11.75 19.74 -25.93
C ARG A 9 11.27 18.30 -26.11
N LEU A 10 12.00 17.47 -26.85
CA LEU A 10 11.68 16.05 -27.03
C LEU A 10 11.73 15.28 -25.70
N LEU A 11 12.72 15.54 -24.85
CA LEU A 11 12.80 14.92 -23.52
C LEU A 11 11.64 15.35 -22.60
N LEU A 12 11.26 16.63 -22.64
CA LEU A 12 10.10 17.14 -21.91
C LEU A 12 8.79 16.51 -22.41
N GLY A 13 8.64 16.35 -23.73
CA GLY A 13 7.53 15.62 -24.34
C GLY A 13 7.50 14.15 -23.90
N ALA A 14 8.64 13.46 -23.93
CA ALA A 14 8.75 12.08 -23.47
C ALA A 14 8.43 11.94 -21.97
N MET A 15 8.86 12.89 -21.13
CA MET A 15 8.47 12.93 -19.70
C MET A 15 6.97 13.12 -19.54
N THR A 16 6.37 14.03 -20.29
CA THR A 16 4.92 14.26 -20.29
C THR A 16 4.16 12.98 -20.64
N LEU A 17 4.58 12.30 -21.71
CA LEU A 17 4.01 11.01 -22.11
C LEU A 17 4.20 9.93 -21.03
N GLY A 18 5.39 9.86 -20.44
CA GLY A 18 5.70 8.91 -19.36
C GLY A 18 4.86 9.11 -18.10
N TYR A 19 4.64 10.36 -17.66
CA TYR A 19 3.76 10.65 -16.52
C TYR A 19 2.28 10.52 -16.86
N GLY A 20 1.88 10.89 -18.08
CA GLY A 20 0.51 10.71 -18.57
C GLY A 20 0.11 9.25 -18.66
N THR A 21 1.01 8.38 -19.14
CA THR A 21 0.80 6.92 -19.13
C THR A 21 0.71 6.36 -17.71
N MET A 22 1.56 6.81 -16.78
CA MET A 22 1.45 6.42 -15.37
C MET A 22 0.11 6.87 -14.76
N PHE A 23 -0.33 8.09 -15.04
CA PHE A 23 -1.63 8.61 -14.60
C PHE A 23 -2.78 7.75 -15.14
N ALA A 24 -2.79 7.47 -16.44
CA ALA A 24 -3.83 6.65 -17.07
C ALA A 24 -3.88 5.23 -16.48
N LEU A 25 -2.72 4.60 -16.28
CA LEU A 25 -2.64 3.26 -15.67
C LEU A 25 -3.09 3.27 -14.21
N CYS A 26 -2.68 4.27 -13.41
CA CYS A 26 -3.13 4.40 -12.02
C CYS A 26 -4.65 4.66 -11.92
N ALA A 27 -5.19 5.54 -12.76
CA ALA A 27 -6.62 5.81 -12.83
C ALA A 27 -7.40 4.56 -13.27
N TRP A 28 -6.88 3.82 -14.26
CA TRP A 28 -7.45 2.56 -14.71
C TRP A 28 -7.47 1.52 -13.58
N LEU A 29 -6.41 1.41 -12.78
CA LEU A 29 -6.38 0.54 -11.60
C LEU A 29 -7.43 0.92 -10.55
N VAL A 30 -7.67 2.21 -10.32
CA VAL A 30 -8.73 2.70 -9.42
C VAL A 30 -10.11 2.30 -9.94
N VAL A 31 -10.38 2.51 -11.24
CA VAL A 31 -11.65 2.16 -11.88
C VAL A 31 -11.86 0.64 -11.88
N TYR A 32 -10.84 -0.13 -12.28
CA TYR A 32 -10.84 -1.59 -12.25
C TYR A 32 -11.20 -2.13 -10.86
N MET A 33 -10.59 -1.57 -9.81
CA MET A 33 -10.86 -1.98 -8.43
C MET A 33 -12.29 -1.63 -7.99
N ARG A 34 -12.82 -0.46 -8.36
CA ARG A 34 -14.21 -0.06 -8.06
C ARG A 34 -15.22 -0.94 -8.78
N HIS A 35 -14.99 -1.23 -10.05
CA HIS A 35 -15.87 -2.06 -10.87
C HIS A 35 -15.99 -3.47 -10.28
N HIS A 36 -14.87 -4.16 -10.05
CA HIS A 36 -14.91 -5.51 -9.49
C HIS A 36 -15.39 -5.57 -8.03
N ARG A 37 -15.24 -4.49 -7.25
CA ARG A 37 -15.80 -4.41 -5.89
C ARG A 37 -17.33 -4.44 -5.91
N SER A 38 -17.96 -3.77 -6.87
CA SER A 38 -19.42 -3.79 -7.02
C SER A 38 -19.95 -5.20 -7.34
N GLY A 39 -19.22 -5.98 -8.14
CA GLY A 39 -19.53 -7.39 -8.42
C GLY A 39 -19.33 -8.31 -7.22
N ALA A 40 -18.27 -8.10 -6.43
CA ALA A 40 -18.05 -8.88 -5.20
C ALA A 40 -19.14 -8.63 -4.14
N LEU A 41 -19.65 -7.39 -4.02
CA LEU A 41 -20.76 -7.06 -3.11
C LEU A 41 -22.09 -7.73 -3.50
N ARG A 42 -22.24 -8.16 -4.76
CA ARG A 42 -23.39 -8.92 -5.26
C ARG A 42 -23.28 -10.43 -5.01
N GLY A 43 -22.20 -10.91 -4.38
CA GLY A 43 -22.01 -12.32 -4.03
C GLY A 43 -21.22 -13.16 -5.03
N ASP A 44 -20.62 -12.54 -6.07
CA ASP A 44 -19.83 -13.28 -7.06
C ASP A 44 -18.46 -13.72 -6.50
N THR A 45 -18.28 -15.04 -6.36
CA THR A 45 -17.06 -15.68 -5.85
C THR A 45 -15.85 -15.54 -6.79
N ARG A 46 -16.06 -15.33 -8.10
CA ARG A 46 -14.98 -15.09 -9.08
C ARG A 46 -14.48 -13.65 -8.97
N ALA A 47 -15.38 -12.68 -8.87
CA ALA A 47 -15.05 -11.27 -8.63
C ALA A 47 -14.32 -11.09 -7.28
N ALA A 48 -14.81 -11.73 -6.20
CA ALA A 48 -14.20 -11.65 -4.87
C ALA A 48 -12.73 -12.08 -4.84
N ARG A 49 -12.32 -13.02 -5.72
CA ARG A 49 -10.92 -13.48 -5.83
C ARG A 49 -9.99 -12.49 -6.52
N ARG A 50 -10.51 -11.62 -7.39
CA ARG A 50 -9.73 -10.70 -8.24
C ARG A 50 -9.65 -9.27 -7.70
N VAL A 51 -10.52 -8.89 -6.76
CA VAL A 51 -10.57 -7.53 -6.17
C VAL A 51 -9.30 -7.26 -5.35
N LEU A 52 -8.66 -6.09 -5.50
CA LEU A 52 -7.63 -5.64 -4.55
C LEU A 52 -8.27 -5.24 -3.22
N LEU A 53 -7.54 -5.35 -2.10
CA LEU A 53 -8.07 -4.91 -0.80
C LEU A 53 -8.51 -3.44 -0.88
N PRO A 54 -9.75 -3.09 -0.45
CA PRO A 54 -10.25 -1.71 -0.47
C PRO A 54 -9.35 -0.72 0.29
N ALA A 55 -8.55 -1.23 1.23
CA ALA A 55 -7.59 -0.45 1.99
C ALA A 55 -6.44 0.14 1.15
N PHE A 56 -6.21 -0.36 -0.07
CA PHE A 56 -5.25 0.22 -1.03
C PHE A 56 -5.84 1.37 -1.86
N GLN A 57 -7.14 1.64 -1.78
CA GLN A 57 -7.76 2.76 -2.47
C GLN A 57 -7.08 4.12 -2.22
N PRO A 58 -6.80 4.55 -0.98
CA PRO A 58 -6.12 5.82 -0.75
C PRO A 58 -4.69 5.86 -1.32
N LEU A 59 -3.99 4.72 -1.37
CA LEU A 59 -2.66 4.63 -1.99
C LEU A 59 -2.75 4.88 -3.49
N LEU A 60 -3.67 4.20 -4.19
CA LEU A 60 -3.84 4.36 -5.64
C LEU A 60 -4.31 5.78 -6.03
N TRP A 61 -5.18 6.39 -5.23
CA TRP A 61 -5.56 7.80 -5.43
C TRP A 61 -4.38 8.75 -5.25
N LEU A 62 -3.53 8.54 -4.24
CA LEU A 62 -2.34 9.34 -4.04
C LEU A 62 -1.35 9.21 -5.21
N LEU A 63 -1.12 7.99 -5.69
CA LEU A 63 -0.29 7.75 -6.89
C LEU A 63 -0.88 8.45 -8.12
N THR A 64 -2.20 8.34 -8.33
CA THR A 64 -2.90 9.01 -9.44
C THR A 64 -2.76 10.52 -9.35
N ALA A 65 -2.96 11.11 -8.17
CA ALA A 65 -2.86 12.55 -7.95
C ALA A 65 -1.43 13.08 -8.20
N VAL A 66 -0.41 12.37 -7.72
CA VAL A 66 0.99 12.76 -7.96
C VAL A 66 1.35 12.61 -9.44
N SER A 67 0.97 11.51 -10.10
CA SER A 67 1.20 11.35 -11.54
C SER A 67 0.49 12.44 -12.36
N LEU A 68 -0.73 12.83 -12.00
CA LEU A 68 -1.45 13.93 -12.63
C LEU A 68 -0.72 15.26 -12.44
N LEU A 69 -0.31 15.57 -11.21
CA LEU A 69 0.42 16.80 -10.90
C LEU A 69 1.68 16.94 -11.75
N TYR A 70 2.51 15.90 -11.83
CA TYR A 70 3.70 15.92 -12.68
C TYR A 70 3.35 16.02 -14.17
N THR A 71 2.29 15.36 -14.64
CA THR A 71 1.82 15.50 -16.04
C THR A 71 1.44 16.95 -16.35
N VAL A 72 0.72 17.61 -15.45
CA VAL A 72 0.36 19.04 -15.59
C VAL A 72 1.62 19.92 -15.55
N CYS A 73 2.55 19.67 -14.62
CA CYS A 73 3.80 20.44 -14.57
C CYS A 73 4.62 20.30 -15.86
N PHE A 74 4.77 19.09 -16.41
CA PHE A 74 5.54 18.88 -17.65
C PHE A 74 4.83 19.42 -18.89
N THR A 75 3.50 19.30 -18.99
CA THR A 75 2.74 19.95 -20.08
C THR A 75 2.92 21.47 -20.04
N LEU A 76 2.85 22.09 -18.87
CA LEU A 76 3.13 23.52 -18.71
C LEU A 76 4.56 23.87 -19.12
N LEU A 77 5.56 23.07 -18.75
CA LEU A 77 6.96 23.29 -19.17
C LEU A 77 7.18 23.10 -20.69
N VAL A 78 6.42 22.23 -21.35
CA VAL A 78 6.44 22.08 -22.81
C VAL A 78 5.85 23.32 -23.49
N VAL A 79 4.73 23.84 -22.97
CA VAL A 79 4.00 24.98 -23.56
C VAL A 79 4.69 26.31 -23.28
N LEU A 80 5.07 26.57 -22.02
CA LEU A 80 5.68 27.83 -21.58
C LEU A 80 7.19 27.88 -21.84
N GLY A 81 7.79 26.74 -22.14
CA GLY A 81 9.22 26.57 -22.33
C GLY A 81 9.99 26.31 -21.01
N PRO A 82 11.25 25.84 -21.10
CA PRO A 82 12.06 25.54 -19.93
C PRO A 82 12.34 26.79 -19.09
N ILE A 83 12.29 26.65 -17.77
CA ILE A 83 12.62 27.74 -16.83
C ILE A 83 14.07 28.19 -17.05
N ARG A 84 14.26 29.45 -17.44
CA ARG A 84 15.59 30.08 -17.58
C ARG A 84 16.18 30.33 -16.19
N GLY A 85 17.44 29.91 -15.96
CA GLY A 85 18.21 30.27 -14.75
C GLY A 85 18.40 29.17 -13.71
N ALA A 86 17.71 28.03 -13.79
CA ALA A 86 18.04 26.90 -12.91
C ALA A 86 19.12 26.00 -13.54
N SER A 87 20.09 25.55 -12.73
CA SER A 87 21.12 24.62 -13.18
C SER A 87 20.46 23.37 -13.78
N GLY A 88 20.86 23.02 -15.00
CA GLY A 88 20.33 21.85 -15.71
C GLY A 88 20.44 20.55 -14.90
N ARG A 89 21.42 20.47 -13.99
CA ARG A 89 21.58 19.35 -13.05
C ARG A 89 20.44 19.28 -12.04
N VAL A 90 20.11 20.40 -11.38
CA VAL A 90 19.01 20.49 -10.40
C VAL A 90 17.65 20.22 -11.04
N GLN A 91 17.44 20.72 -12.26
CA GLN A 91 16.22 20.42 -13.03
C GLN A 91 16.09 18.92 -13.31
N SER A 92 17.18 18.29 -13.75
CA SER A 92 17.18 16.84 -14.05
C SER A 92 16.90 15.97 -12.81
N GLU A 93 17.44 16.35 -11.64
CA GLU A 93 17.17 15.66 -10.38
C GLU A 93 15.74 15.89 -9.88
N SER A 94 15.19 17.09 -10.10
CA SER A 94 13.80 17.39 -9.77
C SER A 94 12.84 16.49 -10.57
N PHE A 95 13.11 16.26 -11.86
CA PHE A 95 12.28 15.37 -12.69
C PHE A 95 12.37 13.91 -12.23
N TYR A 96 13.55 13.47 -11.82
CA TYR A 96 13.77 12.15 -11.28
C TYR A 96 13.06 11.92 -9.93
N SER A 97 13.04 12.93 -9.06
CA SER A 97 12.45 12.85 -7.71
C SER A 97 10.98 12.39 -7.73
N GLY A 98 10.18 12.85 -8.70
CA GLY A 98 8.79 12.43 -8.83
C GLY A 98 8.62 10.95 -9.12
N ARG A 99 9.47 10.38 -9.98
CA ARG A 99 9.46 8.95 -10.30
C ARG A 99 9.90 8.14 -9.09
N LEU A 100 10.93 8.61 -8.38
CA LEU A 100 11.41 7.98 -7.15
C LEU A 100 10.30 7.94 -6.09
N PHE A 101 9.53 9.01 -5.93
CA PHE A 101 8.38 9.03 -5.02
C PHE A 101 7.35 7.94 -5.37
N VAL A 102 6.96 7.85 -6.66
CA VAL A 102 5.99 6.86 -7.15
C VAL A 102 6.48 5.43 -6.95
N MET A 103 7.78 5.18 -7.12
CA MET A 103 8.43 3.88 -6.86
C MET A 103 8.60 3.58 -5.36
N ALA A 104 8.87 4.59 -4.53
CA ALA A 104 9.14 4.41 -3.10
C ALA A 104 7.87 4.13 -2.30
N LEU A 105 6.79 4.85 -2.63
CA LEU A 105 5.56 4.87 -1.85
C LEU A 105 4.94 3.48 -1.62
N PRO A 106 4.74 2.61 -2.64
CA PRO A 106 4.12 1.31 -2.45
C PRO A 106 4.96 0.37 -1.59
N VAL A 107 6.27 0.36 -1.79
CA VAL A 107 7.20 -0.51 -1.04
C VAL A 107 7.27 -0.08 0.42
N LEU A 108 7.45 1.21 0.68
CA LEU A 108 7.47 1.75 2.04
C LEU A 108 6.12 1.61 2.75
N TYR A 109 5.02 1.65 2.00
CA TYR A 109 3.69 1.38 2.53
C TYR A 109 3.49 -0.09 2.93
N LEU A 110 3.99 -1.03 2.13
CA LEU A 110 3.90 -2.46 2.43
C LEU A 110 4.74 -2.86 3.65
N GLN A 111 5.82 -2.13 3.95
CA GLN A 111 6.62 -2.31 5.17
C GLN A 111 5.91 -1.84 6.45
N GLN A 112 4.84 -1.03 6.34
CA GLN A 112 4.13 -0.54 7.53
C GLN A 112 3.35 -1.67 8.21
N ARG A 113 3.43 -1.79 9.55
CA ARG A 113 2.70 -2.83 10.32
C ARG A 113 1.18 -2.82 10.17
N ALA A 114 0.56 -1.73 9.68
CA ALA A 114 -0.87 -1.67 9.36
C ALA A 114 -1.17 -1.00 8.00
N VAL A 115 -2.24 -1.44 7.32
CA VAL A 115 -2.76 -0.86 6.07
C VAL A 115 -3.81 0.20 6.45
N THR A 116 -3.34 1.38 6.84
CA THR A 116 -4.18 2.48 7.35
C THR A 116 -3.79 3.78 6.67
N THR A 117 -4.65 4.80 6.76
CA THR A 117 -4.34 6.15 6.25
C THR A 117 -3.16 6.79 6.97
N ARG A 118 -3.00 6.58 8.29
CA ARG A 118 -1.82 7.07 9.02
C ARG A 118 -0.53 6.40 8.56
N ALA A 119 -0.58 5.10 8.30
CA ALA A 119 0.54 4.37 7.72
C ALA A 119 0.89 4.89 6.31
N LEU A 120 -0.13 5.26 5.52
CA LEU A 120 0.07 5.86 4.21
C LEU A 120 0.75 7.22 4.32
N VAL A 121 0.33 8.08 5.26
CA VAL A 121 0.99 9.37 5.51
C VAL A 121 2.46 9.18 5.88
N ARG A 122 2.77 8.25 6.79
CA ARG A 122 4.17 7.95 7.17
C ARG A 122 4.98 7.44 5.99
N ALA A 123 4.44 6.50 5.21
CA ALA A 123 5.10 6.00 4.02
C ALA A 123 5.31 7.11 2.98
N ALA A 124 4.34 8.00 2.79
CA ALA A 124 4.44 9.14 1.90
C ALA A 124 5.50 10.14 2.35
N LEU A 125 5.58 10.46 3.65
CA LEU A 125 6.63 11.33 4.19
C LEU A 125 8.03 10.72 4.00
N LEU A 126 8.20 9.43 4.28
CA LEU A 126 9.46 8.73 4.03
C LEU A 126 9.81 8.69 2.54
N SER A 127 8.82 8.48 1.67
CA SER A 127 9.00 8.47 0.21
C SER A 127 9.36 9.85 -0.32
N LEU A 128 8.77 10.90 0.26
CA LEU A 128 9.08 12.28 -0.10
C LEU A 128 10.50 12.64 0.32
N LEU A 129 10.89 12.30 1.55
CA LEU A 129 12.25 12.51 2.04
C LEU A 129 13.27 11.77 1.17
N LEU A 130 13.00 10.51 0.82
CA LEU A 130 13.85 9.73 -0.09
C LEU A 130 13.83 10.27 -1.54
N ALA A 131 12.75 10.92 -1.97
CA ALA A 131 12.68 11.51 -3.31
C ALA A 131 13.45 12.84 -3.41
N THR A 132 13.44 13.65 -2.35
CA THR A 132 13.94 15.04 -2.41
C THR A 132 15.32 15.24 -1.81
N TYR A 133 15.88 14.30 -1.04
CA TYR A 133 17.17 14.51 -0.35
C TYR A 133 18.34 14.86 -1.29
N ASN A 134 18.32 14.35 -2.53
CA ASN A 134 19.43 14.56 -3.48
C ASN A 134 19.39 15.95 -4.13
N ILE A 135 18.23 16.61 -4.18
CA ILE A 135 18.03 17.92 -4.81
C ILE A 135 18.94 19.01 -4.19
N PRO A 136 18.92 19.25 -2.86
CA PRO A 136 19.79 20.26 -2.24
C PRO A 136 21.27 19.90 -2.35
N ILE A 137 21.62 18.60 -2.31
CA ILE A 137 23.00 18.12 -2.45
C ILE A 137 23.56 18.48 -3.84
N VAL A 138 22.81 18.18 -4.90
CA VAL A 138 23.20 18.52 -6.28
C VAL A 138 23.24 20.04 -6.48
N GLY A 139 22.35 20.78 -5.83
CA GLY A 139 22.36 22.25 -5.87
C GLY A 139 23.63 22.86 -5.28
N LEU A 140 24.06 22.39 -4.10
CA LEU A 140 25.26 22.88 -3.42
C LEU A 140 26.55 22.48 -4.16
N LEU A 141 26.56 21.28 -4.75
CA LEU A 141 27.72 20.72 -5.45
C LEU A 141 27.76 21.11 -6.94
N ALA A 142 26.83 21.95 -7.41
CA ALA A 142 26.73 22.30 -8.82
C ALA A 142 28.03 22.93 -9.37
N ASN A 143 28.75 23.67 -8.53
CA ASN A 143 29.92 24.47 -8.91
C ASN A 143 31.27 23.80 -8.60
N THR A 144 31.28 22.59 -8.03
CA THR A 144 32.53 21.89 -7.68
C THR A 144 32.93 20.88 -8.76
N GLY A 145 34.23 20.78 -9.05
CA GLY A 145 34.75 19.82 -10.04
C GLY A 145 34.48 18.35 -9.68
N THR A 146 34.38 18.03 -8.39
CA THR A 146 34.04 16.70 -7.86
C THR A 146 32.54 16.49 -7.67
N GLY A 147 31.72 17.52 -7.89
CA GLY A 147 30.29 17.50 -7.59
C GLY A 147 29.49 16.48 -8.40
N HIS A 148 29.96 16.11 -9.60
CA HIS A 148 29.33 15.08 -10.43
C HIS A 148 29.37 13.70 -9.77
N TYR A 149 30.56 13.21 -9.42
CA TYR A 149 30.73 11.89 -8.82
C TYR A 149 30.05 11.79 -7.45
N LEU A 150 30.11 12.87 -6.66
CA LEU A 150 29.42 12.89 -5.37
C LEU A 150 27.89 12.83 -5.55
N SER A 151 27.34 13.57 -6.52
CA SER A 151 25.90 13.52 -6.86
C SER A 151 25.47 12.15 -7.41
N LEU A 152 26.37 11.45 -8.12
CA LEU A 152 26.13 10.09 -8.62
C LEU A 152 26.05 9.10 -7.46
N VAL A 153 27.02 9.15 -6.54
CA VAL A 153 27.08 8.27 -5.36
C VAL A 153 25.89 8.52 -4.44
N THR A 154 25.59 9.78 -4.10
CA THR A 154 24.43 10.11 -3.28
C THR A 154 23.14 9.74 -4.00
N GLY A 155 23.06 9.94 -5.31
CA GLY A 155 21.92 9.56 -6.14
C GLY A 155 21.69 8.05 -6.24
N ALA A 156 22.70 7.22 -6.00
CA ALA A 156 22.59 5.76 -6.01
C ALA A 156 22.09 5.17 -4.68
N LEU A 157 22.10 5.94 -3.58
CA LEU A 157 21.67 5.50 -2.25
C LEU A 157 20.30 4.80 -2.21
N PRO A 158 19.26 5.22 -2.94
CA PRO A 158 17.97 4.57 -2.81
C PRO A 158 17.98 3.17 -3.44
N LEU A 159 18.91 2.85 -4.35
CA LEU A 159 19.13 1.47 -4.83
C LEU A 159 19.47 0.54 -3.66
N LEU A 160 20.34 0.98 -2.74
CA LEU A 160 20.70 0.23 -1.55
C LEU A 160 19.49 0.07 -0.62
N VAL A 161 18.72 1.15 -0.43
CA VAL A 161 17.50 1.13 0.39
C VAL A 161 16.46 0.17 -0.19
N PHE A 162 16.19 0.21 -1.49
CA PHE A 162 15.27 -0.69 -2.17
C PHE A 162 15.77 -2.13 -2.16
N GLY A 163 17.06 -2.35 -2.42
CA GLY A 163 17.70 -3.65 -2.33
C GLY A 163 17.50 -4.26 -0.95
N TRP A 164 17.84 -3.51 0.11
CA TRP A 164 17.65 -3.94 1.49
C TRP A 164 16.18 -4.27 1.80
N ILE A 165 15.26 -3.38 1.43
CA ILE A 165 13.84 -3.56 1.74
C ILE A 165 13.23 -4.76 0.99
N CYS A 166 13.63 -4.98 -0.26
CA CYS A 166 13.04 -6.04 -1.09
C CYS A 166 13.68 -7.42 -0.85
N LEU A 167 14.94 -7.47 -0.40
CA LEU A 167 15.63 -8.71 -0.04
C LEU A 167 15.21 -9.23 1.34
N ARG A 168 14.80 -8.33 2.24
CA ARG A 168 14.30 -8.70 3.57
C ARG A 168 13.02 -9.54 3.48
N GLN A 169 12.87 -10.52 4.37
CA GLN A 169 11.61 -11.25 4.54
C GLN A 169 10.49 -10.27 4.90
N SER A 170 9.42 -10.30 4.10
CA SER A 170 8.23 -9.48 4.31
C SER A 170 7.11 -10.37 4.80
N ASP A 171 6.47 -9.99 5.90
CA ASP A 171 5.31 -10.68 6.47
C ASP A 171 4.02 -10.52 5.64
N ARG A 172 4.11 -9.91 4.45
CA ARG A 172 2.97 -9.29 3.77
C ARG A 172 2.86 -9.64 2.29
N ALA A 173 3.93 -9.38 1.55
CA ALA A 173 3.99 -9.66 0.12
C ALA A 173 4.89 -10.87 -0.15
N SER A 174 4.60 -11.61 -1.22
CA SER A 174 5.45 -12.72 -1.64
C SER A 174 6.86 -12.22 -1.96
N GLN A 175 7.87 -12.91 -1.42
CA GLN A 175 9.27 -12.60 -1.69
C GLN A 175 9.59 -12.59 -3.18
N LYS A 176 8.98 -13.47 -3.98
CA LYS A 176 9.16 -13.49 -5.44
C LYS A 176 8.77 -12.15 -6.07
N THR A 177 7.58 -11.64 -5.73
CA THR A 177 7.08 -10.37 -6.29
C THR A 177 7.86 -9.15 -5.81
N LEU A 178 8.38 -9.18 -4.58
CA LEU A 178 9.27 -8.12 -4.09
C LEU A 178 10.64 -8.15 -4.76
N ARG A 179 11.18 -9.34 -5.07
CA ARG A 179 12.43 -9.48 -5.84
C ARG A 179 12.24 -9.02 -7.29
N GLU A 180 11.14 -9.37 -7.94
CA GLU A 180 10.78 -8.86 -9.27
C GLU A 180 10.69 -7.32 -9.27
N TYR A 181 10.11 -6.74 -8.21
CA TYR A 181 10.08 -5.29 -8.02
C TYR A 181 11.49 -4.70 -7.86
N ALA A 182 12.35 -5.35 -7.06
CA ALA A 182 13.73 -4.92 -6.86
C ALA A 182 14.52 -4.93 -8.17
N VAL A 183 14.34 -5.96 -9.00
CA VAL A 183 14.98 -6.05 -10.33
C VAL A 183 14.49 -4.93 -11.23
N PHE A 184 13.18 -4.65 -11.26
CA PHE A 184 12.62 -3.56 -12.04
C PHE A 184 13.19 -2.19 -11.64
N VAL A 185 13.26 -1.92 -10.32
CA VAL A 185 13.90 -0.71 -9.79
C VAL A 185 15.40 -0.72 -10.10
N GLY A 186 16.09 -1.83 -9.95
CA GLY A 186 17.51 -1.97 -10.28
C GLY A 186 17.82 -1.59 -11.71
N ILE A 187 17.06 -2.10 -12.68
CA ILE A 187 17.21 -1.74 -14.11
C ILE A 187 16.98 -0.24 -14.33
N TYR A 188 15.96 0.34 -13.68
CA TYR A 188 15.72 1.79 -13.76
C TYR A 188 16.92 2.60 -13.24
N TYR A 189 17.53 2.19 -12.13
CA TYR A 189 18.73 2.84 -11.58
C TYR A 189 19.95 2.66 -12.47
N VAL A 190 20.16 1.47 -13.05
CA VAL A 190 21.26 1.23 -14.00
C VAL A 190 21.11 2.18 -15.19
N LEU A 191 19.93 2.22 -15.82
CA LEU A 191 19.67 3.14 -16.94
C LEU A 191 19.88 4.61 -16.53
N ARG A 192 19.50 4.98 -15.29
CA ARG A 192 19.73 6.33 -14.77
C ARG A 192 21.20 6.68 -14.62
N LEU A 193 21.97 5.81 -13.98
CA LEU A 193 23.40 6.04 -13.78
C LEU A 193 24.11 6.08 -15.13
N SER A 194 23.75 5.18 -16.06
CA SER A 194 24.29 5.13 -17.42
C SER A 194 24.06 6.43 -18.20
N TYR A 195 22.83 6.97 -18.27
CA TYR A 195 22.63 8.24 -19.00
C TYR A 195 23.31 9.42 -18.30
N THR A 196 23.45 9.38 -16.97
CA THR A 196 24.12 10.44 -16.19
C THR A 196 25.61 10.47 -16.51
N GLU A 197 26.28 9.32 -16.55
CA GLU A 197 27.68 9.19 -16.95
C GLU A 197 27.92 9.54 -18.42
N LEU A 198 27.08 9.04 -19.34
CA LEU A 198 27.18 9.38 -20.77
C LEU A 198 26.97 10.88 -21.03
N SER A 199 26.17 11.55 -20.21
CA SER A 199 26.00 13.01 -20.28
C SER A 199 27.23 13.77 -19.78
N TYR A 200 28.02 13.17 -18.89
CA TYR A 200 29.22 13.77 -18.32
C TYR A 200 30.45 13.64 -19.25
N GLN A 201 30.54 12.55 -19.99
CA GLN A 201 31.63 12.28 -20.96
C GLN A 201 31.66 13.25 -22.17
N GLY A 202 30.71 14.17 -22.26
CA GLY A 202 30.72 15.28 -23.21
C GLY A 202 29.91 15.03 -24.49
N PRO A 203 30.07 15.88 -25.51
CA PRO A 203 29.17 15.95 -26.67
C PRO A 203 29.24 14.72 -27.59
N ALA A 204 30.37 13.99 -27.60
CA ALA A 204 30.56 12.79 -28.42
C ALA A 204 29.56 11.67 -28.07
N MET A 205 29.11 11.60 -26.81
CA MET A 205 28.15 10.58 -26.33
C MET A 205 26.73 11.12 -26.19
N SER A 206 26.42 12.29 -26.78
CA SER A 206 25.14 12.97 -26.61
C SER A 206 23.95 12.20 -27.20
N ASP A 207 24.15 11.46 -28.29
CA ASP A 207 23.13 10.60 -28.93
C ASP A 207 22.82 9.37 -28.08
N ALA A 208 23.87 8.72 -27.57
CA ALA A 208 23.74 7.59 -26.66
C ALA A 208 23.05 8.02 -25.36
N SER A 209 23.45 9.14 -24.76
CA SER A 209 22.83 9.70 -23.56
C SER A 209 21.33 10.00 -23.77
N PHE A 210 20.98 10.64 -24.88
CA PHE A 210 19.58 10.91 -25.21
C PHE A 210 18.76 9.62 -25.33
N THR A 211 19.27 8.63 -26.05
CA THR A 211 18.61 7.34 -26.27
C THR A 211 18.40 6.59 -24.95
N VAL A 212 19.44 6.47 -24.11
CA VAL A 212 19.36 5.79 -22.81
C VAL A 212 18.40 6.55 -21.87
N ARG A 213 18.38 7.89 -21.92
CA ARG A 213 17.44 8.69 -21.13
C ARG A 213 15.99 8.45 -21.54
N VAL A 214 15.71 8.39 -22.85
CA VAL A 214 14.37 8.05 -23.36
C VAL A 214 13.98 6.63 -22.95
N ALA A 215 14.89 5.65 -23.06
CA ALA A 215 14.66 4.28 -22.59
C ALA A 215 14.35 4.23 -21.08
N CYS A 216 15.07 4.99 -20.27
CA CYS A 216 14.80 5.14 -18.83
C CYS A 216 13.41 5.76 -18.58
N ILE A 217 13.02 6.74 -19.41
CA ILE A 217 11.69 7.36 -19.35
C ILE A 217 10.59 6.32 -19.56
N PHE A 218 10.68 5.51 -20.62
CA PHE A 218 9.73 4.45 -20.93
C PHE A 218 9.74 3.31 -19.91
N TRP A 219 10.91 2.88 -19.45
CA TRP A 219 11.00 1.83 -18.43
C TRP A 219 10.30 2.25 -17.14
N GLY A 220 10.53 3.49 -16.69
CA GLY A 220 9.89 4.02 -15.50
C GLY A 220 8.38 4.19 -15.62
N SER A 221 7.82 4.41 -16.82
CA SER A 221 6.35 4.55 -16.98
C SER A 221 5.58 3.25 -16.79
N LEU A 222 6.26 2.09 -16.84
CA LEU A 222 5.69 0.77 -16.54
C LEU A 222 5.46 0.55 -15.03
N CYS A 223 5.87 1.49 -14.18
CA CYS A 223 5.78 1.40 -12.72
C CYS A 223 4.40 0.95 -12.20
N PRO A 224 3.26 1.52 -12.62
CA PRO A 224 1.95 1.14 -12.08
C PRO A 224 1.59 -0.34 -12.31
N VAL A 225 2.09 -0.95 -13.39
CA VAL A 225 1.88 -2.37 -13.69
C VAL A 225 2.59 -3.24 -12.67
N VAL A 226 3.84 -2.89 -12.33
CA VAL A 226 4.62 -3.61 -11.32
C VAL A 226 4.02 -3.40 -9.93
N ILE A 227 3.61 -2.17 -9.60
CA ILE A 227 2.88 -1.85 -8.36
C ILE A 227 1.64 -2.73 -8.23
N TRP A 228 0.83 -2.83 -9.30
CA TRP A 228 -0.34 -3.69 -9.30
C TRP A 228 -0.01 -5.15 -9.00
N ARG A 229 1.06 -5.70 -9.57
CA ARG A 229 1.50 -7.08 -9.29
C ARG A 229 1.85 -7.27 -7.81
N VAL A 230 2.57 -6.32 -7.20
CA VAL A 230 2.93 -6.39 -5.77
C VAL A 230 1.68 -6.28 -4.89
N LEU A 231 0.77 -5.33 -5.16
CA LEU A 231 -0.47 -5.17 -4.40
C LEU A 231 -1.40 -6.40 -4.53
N LYS A 232 -1.40 -7.03 -5.70
CA LYS A 232 -2.13 -8.28 -5.96
C LYS A 232 -1.53 -9.43 -5.16
N ALA A 233 -0.21 -9.52 -5.07
CA ALA A 233 0.48 -10.56 -4.30
C ALA A 233 0.23 -10.42 -2.79
N ASP A 234 0.28 -9.21 -2.23
CA ASP A 234 -0.11 -8.95 -0.83
C ASP A 234 -1.57 -9.36 -0.59
N THR A 235 -2.47 -8.92 -1.47
CA THR A 235 -3.89 -9.30 -1.38
C THR A 235 -4.08 -10.82 -1.40
N ALA A 236 -3.33 -11.54 -2.24
CA ALA A 236 -3.38 -13.00 -2.32
C ALA A 236 -2.83 -13.68 -1.06
N HIS A 237 -1.75 -13.16 -0.48
CA HIS A 237 -1.16 -13.66 0.77
C HIS A 237 -2.18 -13.61 1.92
N TRP A 238 -2.82 -12.45 2.14
CA TRP A 238 -3.83 -12.28 3.18
C TRP A 238 -5.07 -13.16 2.96
N ARG A 239 -5.49 -13.36 1.70
CA ARG A 239 -6.59 -14.29 1.38
C ARG A 239 -6.20 -15.75 1.59
N GLY A 240 -4.96 -16.12 1.25
CA GLY A 240 -4.42 -17.46 1.43
C GLY A 240 -4.34 -17.86 2.90
N LEU A 241 -3.90 -16.95 3.77
CA LEU A 241 -3.99 -17.09 5.23
C LEU A 241 -5.42 -17.36 5.69
N GLY A 242 -6.40 -16.63 5.15
CA GLY A 242 -7.82 -16.86 5.41
C GLY A 242 -8.24 -18.31 5.10
N ARG A 243 -7.90 -18.83 3.91
CA ARG A 243 -8.23 -20.19 3.48
C ARG A 243 -7.51 -21.29 4.26
N ARG A 244 -6.20 -21.14 4.49
CA ARG A 244 -5.43 -22.12 5.28
C ARG A 244 -6.00 -22.25 6.67
N ALA A 245 -6.37 -21.12 7.27
CA ALA A 245 -6.97 -21.13 8.58
C ALA A 245 -8.36 -21.82 8.54
N VAL A 246 -9.17 -21.69 7.47
CA VAL A 246 -10.42 -22.46 7.28
C VAL A 246 -10.17 -23.97 7.07
N HIS A 247 -9.11 -24.34 6.34
CA HIS A 247 -8.76 -25.75 6.14
C HIS A 247 -8.23 -26.41 7.43
N LEU A 248 -7.39 -25.70 8.18
CA LEU A 248 -6.93 -26.13 9.50
C LEU A 248 -8.13 -26.37 10.44
N GLN A 249 -9.13 -25.49 10.38
CA GLN A 249 -10.39 -25.63 11.11
C GLN A 249 -11.16 -26.90 10.70
N SER A 250 -11.17 -27.27 9.41
CA SER A 250 -11.82 -28.52 8.95
C SER A 250 -11.11 -29.79 9.47
N LEU A 251 -9.78 -29.76 9.53
CA LEU A 251 -8.97 -30.86 10.08
C LEU A 251 -9.15 -30.99 11.60
N PHE A 252 -9.18 -29.87 12.32
CA PHE A 252 -9.45 -29.86 13.76
C PHE A 252 -10.88 -30.33 14.08
N ARG A 253 -11.87 -30.00 13.23
CA ARG A 253 -13.25 -30.46 13.37
C ARG A 253 -13.41 -31.97 13.22
N GLN A 254 -12.61 -32.61 12.37
CA GLN A 254 -12.57 -34.08 12.27
C GLN A 254 -11.87 -34.74 13.45
N LYS A 255 -10.81 -34.12 13.98
CA LYS A 255 -9.96 -34.74 15.00
C LYS A 255 -10.47 -34.63 16.45
N TYR A 256 -11.38 -33.68 16.77
CA TYR A 256 -11.75 -33.36 18.16
C TYR A 256 -13.25 -33.42 18.47
N HIS A 257 -13.99 -34.31 17.83
CA HIS A 257 -15.45 -34.42 18.02
C HIS A 257 -15.90 -35.00 19.39
N TYR A 258 -14.99 -35.26 20.34
CA TYR A 258 -15.29 -36.03 21.57
C TYR A 258 -14.68 -35.53 22.90
N LEU A 259 -14.11 -34.34 23.00
CA LEU A 259 -13.55 -33.87 24.29
C LEU A 259 -14.35 -32.72 24.88
N HIS A 260 -15.23 -33.08 25.82
CA HIS A 260 -15.74 -32.18 26.83
C HIS A 260 -14.73 -32.10 28.00
N GLU A 261 -14.56 -30.86 28.48
CA GLU A 261 -14.17 -30.49 29.85
C GLU A 261 -12.67 -30.42 30.23
N ARG A 262 -12.39 -29.38 31.04
CA ARG A 262 -11.11 -28.89 31.61
C ARG A 262 -10.15 -28.17 30.67
N VAL A 263 -10.40 -26.86 30.54
CA VAL A 263 -9.64 -25.96 29.68
C VAL A 263 -8.54 -25.25 30.47
N SER A 264 -7.32 -25.78 30.34
CA SER A 264 -6.07 -25.00 30.46
C SER A 264 -6.08 -23.84 29.45
N SER A 265 -5.39 -22.74 29.74
CA SER A 265 -5.30 -21.51 28.92
C SER A 265 -5.01 -21.75 27.43
N ARG A 266 -4.34 -22.86 27.07
CA ARG A 266 -4.12 -23.28 25.67
C ARG A 266 -5.37 -23.84 24.98
N GLY A 267 -6.27 -24.51 25.70
CA GLY A 267 -7.53 -25.04 25.14
C GLY A 267 -8.59 -23.95 24.90
N LEU A 268 -8.48 -22.80 25.56
CA LEU A 268 -9.42 -21.69 25.38
C LEU A 268 -9.16 -20.95 24.05
N HIS A 269 -7.89 -20.89 23.64
CA HIS A 269 -7.49 -20.41 22.31
C HIS A 269 -8.12 -21.26 21.19
N VAL A 270 -8.36 -22.54 21.47
CA VAL A 270 -8.97 -23.51 20.55
C VAL A 270 -10.50 -23.35 20.50
N LEU A 271 -11.19 -23.03 21.60
CA LEU A 271 -12.64 -22.79 21.59
C LEU A 271 -13.04 -21.56 20.72
N ILE A 272 -12.20 -20.53 20.69
CA ILE A 272 -12.33 -19.35 19.82
C ILE A 272 -12.18 -19.74 18.34
N GLU A 273 -11.25 -20.67 18.08
CA GLU A 273 -11.02 -21.25 16.75
C GLU A 273 -12.18 -22.19 16.35
N MET A 274 -12.92 -22.75 17.32
CA MET A 274 -14.07 -23.64 17.11
C MET A 274 -15.38 -22.90 16.77
N HIS A 275 -15.64 -21.70 17.31
CA HIS A 275 -16.83 -20.88 16.98
C HIS A 275 -16.70 -20.01 15.71
N ARG A 276 -15.79 -20.39 14.81
CA ARG A 276 -15.44 -19.63 13.59
C ARG A 276 -16.51 -19.56 12.49
N LYS A 277 -17.68 -20.18 12.67
CA LYS A 277 -18.80 -20.05 11.72
C LYS A 277 -19.35 -18.62 11.63
N GLN A 278 -18.90 -17.73 12.52
CA GLN A 278 -19.33 -16.36 12.62
C GLN A 278 -18.16 -15.36 12.43
N ILE A 279 -17.12 -15.70 11.65
CA ILE A 279 -16.16 -14.68 11.21
C ILE A 279 -16.74 -13.94 10.00
N ILE A 280 -17.05 -12.66 10.20
CA ILE A 280 -17.55 -11.79 9.15
C ILE A 280 -16.35 -11.08 8.51
N ASP A 281 -16.19 -11.25 7.20
CA ASP A 281 -15.24 -10.43 6.43
C ASP A 281 -15.66 -8.96 6.54
N PHE A 282 -14.72 -8.10 6.89
CA PHE A 282 -14.94 -6.66 6.96
C PHE A 282 -15.51 -6.08 5.66
N ALA A 283 -15.27 -6.72 4.51
CA ALA A 283 -15.86 -6.34 3.23
C ALA A 283 -17.40 -6.34 3.22
N TYR A 284 -18.03 -7.15 4.07
CA TYR A 284 -19.49 -7.25 4.19
C TYR A 284 -20.08 -6.30 5.25
N LEU A 285 -19.27 -5.56 6.01
CA LEU A 285 -19.72 -4.68 7.09
C LEU A 285 -19.49 -3.20 6.75
N ALA A 286 -20.57 -2.42 6.77
CA ALA A 286 -20.51 -0.96 6.73
C ALA A 286 -20.69 -0.37 8.14
N LEU A 287 -19.65 0.24 8.70
CA LEU A 287 -19.71 0.98 9.96
C LEU A 287 -20.25 2.40 9.73
N GLN A 288 -21.21 2.84 10.56
CA GLN A 288 -21.86 4.15 10.50
C GLN A 288 -21.49 4.98 11.74
N ARG A 289 -22.48 5.58 12.44
CA ARG A 289 -22.28 6.46 13.60
C ARG A 289 -22.11 5.68 14.90
N LYS A 290 -21.38 6.27 15.85
CA LYS A 290 -21.33 5.80 17.24
C LYS A 290 -22.73 5.89 17.86
N ILE A 291 -23.13 4.86 18.60
CA ILE A 291 -24.43 4.76 19.27
C ILE A 291 -24.30 4.58 20.79
N GLY A 292 -23.12 4.19 21.29
CA GLY A 292 -22.86 4.09 22.72
C GLY A 292 -21.38 3.94 23.06
N GLN A 293 -21.01 4.18 24.30
CA GLN A 293 -19.66 3.94 24.84
C GLN A 293 -19.77 3.47 26.28
N GLY A 294 -19.15 2.33 26.56
CA GLY A 294 -18.89 1.85 27.92
C GLY A 294 -17.42 2.03 28.30
N ALA A 295 -17.04 1.48 29.46
CA ALA A 295 -15.67 1.55 29.98
C ALA A 295 -14.63 0.85 29.09
N SER A 296 -15.00 -0.28 28.49
CA SER A 296 -14.09 -1.17 27.73
C SER A 296 -14.33 -1.21 26.22
N ALA A 297 -15.49 -0.70 25.76
CA ALA A 297 -15.89 -0.80 24.36
C ALA A 297 -16.72 0.40 23.89
N VAL A 298 -16.67 0.65 22.58
CA VAL A 298 -17.52 1.64 21.89
C VAL A 298 -18.43 0.89 20.93
N VAL A 299 -19.73 1.20 20.95
CA VAL A 299 -20.72 0.58 20.08
C VAL A 299 -21.07 1.53 18.93
N PHE A 300 -21.04 1.01 17.71
CA PHE A 300 -21.38 1.72 16.48
C PHE A 300 -22.59 1.10 15.81
N ARG A 301 -23.44 1.90 15.17
CA ARG A 301 -24.41 1.38 14.21
C ARG A 301 -23.67 0.94 12.95
N GLY A 302 -24.14 -0.11 12.30
CA GLY A 302 -23.62 -0.60 11.05
C GLY A 302 -24.64 -1.38 10.25
N THR A 303 -24.23 -1.83 9.06
CA THR A 303 -25.04 -2.65 8.17
C THR A 303 -24.21 -3.80 7.65
N LEU A 304 -24.70 -5.02 7.84
CA LEU A 304 -24.09 -6.27 7.41
C LEU A 304 -24.75 -6.75 6.11
N HIS A 305 -23.95 -7.14 5.11
CA HIS A 305 -24.40 -7.51 3.75
C HIS A 305 -25.31 -6.46 3.09
N SER A 306 -25.09 -5.17 3.39
CA SER A 306 -25.91 -4.03 2.92
C SER A 306 -27.41 -4.08 3.24
N LYS A 307 -27.89 -5.07 4.00
CA LYS A 307 -29.31 -5.27 4.30
C LYS A 307 -29.61 -5.35 5.79
N ILE A 308 -28.73 -5.99 6.56
CA ILE A 308 -29.00 -6.35 7.96
C ILE A 308 -28.46 -5.24 8.87
N PRO A 309 -29.31 -4.48 9.59
CA PRO A 309 -28.82 -3.50 10.56
C PRO A 309 -28.14 -4.22 11.73
N VAL A 310 -26.99 -3.73 12.16
CA VAL A 310 -26.21 -4.31 13.27
C VAL A 310 -25.64 -3.23 14.18
N ALA A 311 -25.57 -3.50 15.48
CA ALA A 311 -24.73 -2.84 16.46
C ALA A 311 -23.36 -3.52 16.51
N VAL A 312 -22.29 -2.74 16.38
CA VAL A 312 -20.91 -3.19 16.28
C VAL A 312 -20.16 -2.74 17.53
N LYS A 313 -19.92 -3.65 18.47
CA LYS A 313 -19.14 -3.41 19.68
C LYS A 313 -17.65 -3.52 19.34
N VAL A 314 -16.93 -2.42 19.48
CA VAL A 314 -15.49 -2.33 19.19
C VAL A 314 -14.75 -2.24 20.51
N TYR A 315 -13.90 -3.23 20.78
CA TYR A 315 -13.03 -3.25 21.95
C TYR A 315 -11.78 -2.43 21.64
N THR A 316 -11.49 -1.47 22.51
CA THR A 316 -10.31 -0.61 22.41
C THR A 316 -9.48 -0.71 23.69
N PRO A 317 -8.91 -1.88 24.00
CA PRO A 317 -8.10 -2.03 25.20
C PRO A 317 -6.82 -1.18 25.13
N ARG A 318 -6.39 -0.65 26.28
CA ARG A 318 -5.17 0.18 26.39
C ARG A 318 -3.89 -0.63 26.26
N VAL A 319 -3.92 -1.92 26.57
CA VAL A 319 -2.86 -2.90 26.36
C VAL A 319 -3.50 -4.18 25.82
N LEU A 320 -2.89 -4.80 24.80
CA LEU A 320 -3.37 -6.06 24.26
C LEU A 320 -2.58 -7.20 24.94
N THR A 321 -3.05 -7.65 26.09
CA THR A 321 -2.51 -8.82 26.80
C THR A 321 -3.27 -10.09 26.38
N GLU A 322 -2.68 -11.25 26.66
CA GLU A 322 -3.37 -12.53 26.43
C GLU A 322 -4.68 -12.62 27.21
N ASP A 323 -4.72 -12.08 28.43
CA ASP A 323 -5.92 -12.06 29.28
C ASP A 323 -7.06 -11.24 28.67
N VAL A 324 -6.76 -10.07 28.09
CA VAL A 324 -7.76 -9.23 27.40
C VAL A 324 -8.30 -9.93 26.15
N VAL A 325 -7.43 -10.66 25.44
CA VAL A 325 -7.86 -11.48 24.30
C VAL A 325 -8.72 -12.64 24.78
N ALA A 326 -8.40 -13.26 25.92
CA ALA A 326 -9.16 -14.34 26.53
C ALA A 326 -10.54 -13.88 27.03
N GLU A 327 -10.66 -12.71 27.65
CA GLU A 327 -11.95 -12.14 28.08
C GLU A 327 -12.85 -11.80 26.88
N PHE A 328 -12.31 -11.09 25.87
CA PHE A 328 -13.04 -10.79 24.64
C PHE A 328 -13.60 -12.07 23.99
N SER A 329 -12.77 -13.10 24.02
CA SER A 329 -13.04 -14.39 23.44
C SER A 329 -14.10 -15.18 24.21
N HIS A 330 -14.04 -15.12 25.54
CA HIS A 330 -15.03 -15.71 26.42
C HIS A 330 -16.41 -15.08 26.18
N GLU A 331 -16.47 -13.75 26.09
CA GLU A 331 -17.71 -13.03 25.82
C GLU A 331 -18.28 -13.38 24.43
N ALA A 332 -17.44 -13.44 23.40
CA ALA A 332 -17.87 -13.79 22.06
C ALA A 332 -18.36 -15.25 21.94
N ALA A 333 -17.75 -16.18 22.68
CA ALA A 333 -18.19 -17.57 22.72
C ALA A 333 -19.58 -17.71 23.39
N LEU A 334 -19.80 -17.01 24.51
CA LEU A 334 -21.10 -16.96 25.18
C LEU A 334 -22.18 -16.36 24.26
N CYS A 335 -21.91 -15.22 23.64
CA CYS A 335 -22.85 -14.59 22.69
C CYS A 335 -23.15 -15.48 21.48
N GLY A 336 -22.17 -16.25 21.00
CA GLY A 336 -22.35 -17.17 19.88
C GLY A 336 -23.22 -18.39 20.19
N ALA A 337 -23.31 -18.78 21.46
CA ALA A 337 -24.16 -19.89 21.92
C ALA A 337 -25.61 -19.46 22.20
N LEU A 338 -25.83 -18.20 22.59
CA LEU A 338 -27.15 -17.68 22.94
C LEU A 338 -28.02 -17.41 21.70
N HIS A 339 -29.09 -18.21 21.55
CA HIS A 339 -30.14 -18.01 20.54
C HIS A 339 -31.51 -17.99 21.23
N HIS A 340 -32.04 -16.80 21.48
CA HIS A 340 -33.33 -16.61 22.14
C HIS A 340 -34.06 -15.41 21.54
N PRO A 341 -35.39 -15.44 21.34
CA PRO A 341 -36.15 -14.34 20.72
C PRO A 341 -36.02 -12.99 21.44
N ASN A 342 -35.79 -13.00 22.77
CA ASN A 342 -35.60 -11.80 23.58
C ASN A 342 -34.13 -11.39 23.74
N VAL A 343 -33.20 -12.02 23.01
CA VAL A 343 -31.77 -11.73 23.06
C VAL A 343 -31.28 -11.35 21.68
N VAL A 344 -30.59 -10.22 21.62
CA VAL A 344 -29.93 -9.69 20.43
C VAL A 344 -29.06 -10.76 19.76
N ARG A 345 -29.38 -11.09 18.51
CA ARG A 345 -28.67 -12.13 17.75
C ARG A 345 -27.23 -11.72 17.47
N PHE A 346 -26.30 -12.58 17.88
CA PHE A 346 -24.89 -12.47 17.53
C PHE A 346 -24.65 -12.96 16.10
N TYR A 347 -24.15 -12.08 15.23
CA TYR A 347 -23.83 -12.43 13.85
C TYR A 347 -22.38 -12.81 13.67
N GLY A 348 -21.48 -12.21 14.45
CA GLY A 348 -20.09 -12.60 14.43
C GLY A 348 -19.05 -11.60 14.85
N ILE A 349 -17.81 -12.04 14.66
CA ILE A 349 -16.58 -11.32 15.00
C ILE A 349 -15.93 -10.80 13.72
N VAL A 350 -15.46 -9.56 13.79
CA VAL A 350 -14.80 -8.87 12.69
C VAL A 350 -13.38 -8.51 13.10
N LYS A 351 -12.39 -9.07 12.40
CA LYS A 351 -10.98 -8.66 12.58
C LYS A 351 -10.73 -7.35 11.86
N LYS A 352 -10.82 -6.23 12.58
CA LYS A 352 -10.53 -4.89 12.07
C LYS A 352 -9.05 -4.53 12.27
N LYS A 353 -8.37 -4.09 11.22
CA LYS A 353 -7.07 -3.41 11.36
C LYS A 353 -7.33 -1.98 11.87
N ARG A 354 -6.70 -1.57 12.98
CA ARG A 354 -6.95 -0.30 13.70
C ARG A 354 -7.00 0.92 12.76
N LEU A 355 -8.18 1.50 12.54
CA LEU A 355 -8.34 2.86 12.01
C LEU A 355 -8.09 3.82 13.17
N SER A 356 -6.97 4.55 13.15
CA SER A 356 -6.65 5.48 14.21
C SER A 356 -7.01 6.93 13.81
N LYS A 357 -7.95 7.52 14.55
CA LYS A 357 -8.27 8.94 14.82
C LYS A 357 -8.84 8.83 16.23
N VAL A 358 -8.12 9.14 17.31
CA VAL A 358 -7.68 10.46 17.85
C VAL A 358 -6.45 10.19 18.78
N LYS A 359 -5.81 11.22 19.34
CA LYS A 359 -4.59 11.22 20.19
C LYS A 359 -4.56 10.13 21.30
N SER A 360 -3.35 9.74 21.70
CA SER A 360 -2.95 8.79 22.79
C SER A 360 -2.61 7.35 22.35
N PRO A 361 -1.62 6.65 23.00
CA PRO A 361 -0.68 5.77 22.32
C PRO A 361 -1.19 4.35 21.96
N LYS A 362 -0.33 3.66 21.21
CA LYS A 362 -0.33 2.27 20.72
C LYS A 362 -1.31 1.27 21.38
N THR A 363 -2.26 0.70 20.60
CA THR A 363 -2.83 -0.66 20.76
C THR A 363 -3.70 -1.10 19.57
N SER A 364 -3.62 -2.37 19.17
CA SER A 364 -4.55 -3.06 18.24
C SER A 364 -5.90 -3.35 18.94
N GLY A 365 -7.01 -3.60 18.24
CA GLY A 365 -8.32 -3.87 18.88
C GLY A 365 -9.27 -4.72 18.00
N TYR A 366 -10.12 -5.53 18.63
CA TYR A 366 -11.08 -6.47 18.02
C TYR A 366 -12.53 -5.92 18.08
N SER A 367 -13.45 -6.43 17.25
CA SER A 367 -14.86 -5.99 17.23
C SER A 367 -15.84 -7.14 16.98
N SER A 368 -17.02 -7.08 17.60
CA SER A 368 -18.17 -7.98 17.41
C SER A 368 -19.39 -7.22 16.87
N ALA A 369 -20.29 -7.90 16.15
CA ALA A 369 -21.52 -7.33 15.58
C ALA A 369 -22.78 -8.14 15.97
N SER A 370 -23.82 -7.46 16.45
CA SER A 370 -25.10 -8.03 16.88
C SER A 370 -26.27 -7.11 16.47
N SER A 371 -27.45 -7.61 16.09
CA SER A 371 -28.60 -6.74 15.67
C SER A 371 -29.37 -6.18 16.85
N TYR A 372 -30.05 -5.04 16.67
CA TYR A 372 -31.18 -4.68 17.55
C TYR A 372 -32.31 -5.71 17.44
#